data_AF-A0A8J7CW62-F1
#
_entry.id   AF-A0A8J7CW62-F1
#
_cell.length_a   1.000
_cell.length_b   1.000
_cell.length_c   1.000
_cell.angle_alpha   90.00
_cell.angle_beta   90.00
_cell.angle_gamma   90.00
#
_symmetry.space_group_name_H-M   'P 1'
#
loop_
_entity.id
_entity.type
_entity.pdbx_description
1 polymer ?
#
loop_
_entity_poly.entity_id
_entity_poly.type
_entity_poly.pdbx_seq_one_letter_code
_entity_poly.pdbx_strand_id
1 'polypeptide(L)'
;MFVSAFNISATKDIHLHKPSLSLQPIANLNCEIFHHLYQQQAKLTHGYLDRNPGVWERLIQPEEKEAVYGYLIGNPDQPQGYIIFSQHLQANNDKFILSVANGNAEVKQGGKGELQLDITGLASLYTGLFTPHNLKLAGKLDATDTALLAATQIFASPSPWMADFF
;
A
#
# COMPACT_ATOMS: atom_id res chain seq x y z
N MET A 1 -13.03 -55.05 -33.31
CA MET A 1 -13.97 -53.92 -33.44
C MET A 1 -14.08 -53.26 -32.07
N PHE A 2 -13.54 -52.10 -31.75
CA PHE A 2 -12.50 -51.24 -32.34
C PHE A 2 -11.62 -50.84 -31.13
N VAL A 3 -10.33 -51.13 -31.20
CA VAL A 3 -9.31 -50.56 -30.31
C VAL A 3 -8.89 -49.25 -30.98
N SER A 4 -8.90 -48.13 -30.27
CA SER A 4 -8.27 -46.90 -30.78
C SER A 4 -7.34 -46.31 -29.73
N ALA A 5 -6.13 -46.05 -30.22
CA ALA A 5 -4.89 -45.77 -29.53
C ALA A 5 -4.92 -44.58 -28.58
N PHE A 6 -4.15 -44.74 -27.50
CA PHE A 6 -3.51 -43.65 -26.75
C PHE A 6 -2.72 -42.78 -27.74
N ASN A 7 -3.09 -41.52 -27.88
CA ASN A 7 -2.34 -40.55 -28.67
C ASN A 7 -1.56 -39.68 -27.68
N ILE A 8 -0.29 -40.01 -27.48
CA ILE A 8 0.65 -39.11 -26.79
C ILE A 8 0.91 -37.97 -27.78
N SER A 9 0.11 -36.91 -27.70
CA SER A 9 0.42 -35.67 -28.41
C SER A 9 1.64 -35.05 -27.73
N ALA A 10 2.73 -34.98 -28.49
CA ALA A 10 3.86 -34.11 -28.21
C ALA A 10 3.36 -32.73 -27.76
N THR A 11 4.07 -32.14 -26.79
CA THR A 11 3.85 -30.79 -26.25
C THR A 11 3.75 -29.77 -27.38
N LYS A 12 2.54 -29.59 -27.91
CA LYS A 12 2.16 -28.46 -28.74
C LYS A 12 2.07 -27.28 -27.80
N ASP A 13 3.03 -26.38 -27.95
CA ASP A 13 3.02 -25.00 -27.49
C ASP A 13 2.46 -24.80 -26.07
N ILE A 14 3.36 -24.71 -25.09
CA ILE A 14 3.03 -24.08 -23.81
C ILE A 14 2.77 -22.60 -24.11
N HIS A 15 1.56 -22.30 -24.57
CA HIS A 15 1.02 -20.96 -24.48
C HIS A 15 0.89 -20.68 -22.99
N LEU A 16 1.88 -19.98 -22.43
CA LEU A 16 1.76 -19.25 -21.18
C LEU A 16 0.73 -18.13 -21.39
N HIS A 17 -0.52 -18.49 -21.65
CA HIS A 17 -1.63 -17.57 -21.49
C HIS A 17 -1.79 -17.44 -19.99
N LYS A 18 -1.10 -16.45 -19.41
CA LYS A 18 -1.35 -16.01 -18.04
C LYS A 18 -2.81 -15.54 -18.06
N PRO A 19 -3.78 -16.28 -17.48
CA PRO A 19 -5.15 -15.82 -17.49
C PRO A 19 -5.18 -14.56 -16.62
N SER A 20 -5.56 -13.43 -17.19
CA SER A 20 -5.79 -12.22 -16.40
C SER A 20 -7.12 -12.41 -15.68
N LEU A 21 -7.08 -12.86 -14.42
CA LEU A 21 -8.26 -12.88 -13.58
C LEU A 21 -8.62 -11.44 -13.21
N SER A 22 -9.88 -11.07 -13.45
CA SER A 22 -10.40 -9.76 -13.05
C SER A 22 -10.41 -9.62 -11.53
N LEU A 23 -10.06 -8.43 -11.06
CA LEU A 23 -10.16 -8.05 -9.64
C LEU A 23 -11.27 -7.02 -9.51
N GLN A 24 -12.23 -7.29 -8.63
CA GLN A 24 -13.33 -6.37 -8.35
C GLN A 24 -13.34 -5.99 -6.87
N PRO A 25 -13.24 -4.69 -6.53
CA PRO A 25 -13.37 -4.25 -5.16
C PRO A 25 -14.81 -4.44 -4.68
N ILE A 26 -14.98 -4.79 -3.40
CA ILE A 26 -16.29 -4.85 -2.77
C ILE A 26 -16.37 -3.85 -1.62
N ALA A 27 -17.51 -3.15 -1.52
CA ALA A 27 -17.73 -2.15 -0.48
C ALA A 27 -18.16 -2.77 0.86
N ASN A 28 -18.85 -3.92 0.82
CA ASN A 28 -19.31 -4.61 2.02
C ASN A 28 -18.50 -5.89 2.23
N LEU A 29 -17.64 -5.89 3.26
CA LEU A 29 -16.77 -7.01 3.58
C LEU A 29 -17.47 -8.12 4.36
N ASN A 30 -18.65 -7.87 4.92
CA ASN A 30 -19.44 -8.88 5.63
C ASN A 30 -20.31 -9.72 4.68
N CYS A 31 -19.74 -10.10 3.54
CA CYS A 31 -20.43 -10.91 2.54
C CYS A 31 -20.12 -12.39 2.79
N GLU A 32 -21.16 -13.23 2.88
CA GLU A 32 -21.05 -14.68 3.04
C GLU A 32 -20.19 -15.34 1.93
N ILE A 33 -19.99 -14.64 0.82
CA ILE A 33 -19.20 -15.08 -0.32
C ILE A 33 -17.76 -15.43 0.03
N PHE A 34 -17.11 -14.73 0.97
CA PHE A 34 -15.73 -15.03 1.37
C PHE A 34 -15.63 -16.38 2.09
N HIS A 35 -16.57 -16.62 2.99
CA HIS A 35 -16.66 -17.90 3.68
C HIS A 35 -16.94 -19.03 2.68
N HIS A 36 -17.90 -18.83 1.78
CA HIS A 36 -18.23 -19.83 0.76
C HIS A 36 -17.04 -20.18 -0.15
N LEU A 37 -16.32 -19.17 -0.67
CA LEU A 37 -15.14 -19.37 -1.51
C LEU A 37 -14.00 -20.06 -0.75
N TYR A 38 -13.80 -19.72 0.52
CA TYR A 38 -12.84 -20.42 1.37
C TYR A 38 -13.19 -21.89 1.56
N GLN A 39 -14.46 -22.20 1.84
CA GLN A 39 -14.91 -23.60 2.02
C GLN A 39 -14.69 -24.43 0.76
N GLN A 40 -14.92 -23.86 -0.43
CA GLN A 40 -14.63 -24.53 -1.70
C GLN A 40 -13.14 -24.91 -1.81
N GLN A 41 -12.24 -23.99 -1.47
CA GLN A 41 -10.79 -24.24 -1.51
C GLN A 41 -10.32 -25.19 -0.41
N ALA A 42 -10.82 -25.04 0.82
CA ALA A 42 -10.43 -25.84 1.97
C ALA A 42 -10.75 -27.33 1.76
N LYS A 43 -11.88 -27.65 1.12
CA LYS A 43 -12.24 -29.03 0.74
C LYS A 43 -11.24 -29.69 -0.22
N LEU A 44 -10.51 -28.89 -1.00
CA LEU A 44 -9.55 -29.37 -1.99
C LEU A 44 -8.11 -29.39 -1.46
N THR A 45 -7.86 -28.85 -0.26
CA THR A 45 -6.51 -28.60 0.26
C THR A 45 -6.33 -29.22 1.64
N HIS A 46 -5.55 -30.29 1.75
CA HIS A 46 -5.21 -30.89 3.04
C HIS A 46 -4.50 -29.86 3.95
N GLY A 47 -4.91 -29.78 5.21
CA GLY A 47 -4.33 -28.87 6.21
C GLY A 47 -4.98 -27.50 6.32
N TYR A 48 -5.96 -27.17 5.46
CA TYR A 48 -6.78 -25.97 5.67
C TYR A 48 -7.77 -26.22 6.80
N LEU A 49 -7.74 -25.38 7.82
CA LEU A 49 -8.66 -25.44 8.95
C LEU A 49 -10.02 -24.87 8.55
N ASP A 50 -11.11 -25.45 9.07
CA ASP A 50 -12.37 -24.73 9.04
C ASP A 50 -12.25 -23.50 9.95
N ARG A 51 -12.44 -22.31 9.39
CA ARG A 51 -12.28 -21.04 10.12
C ARG A 51 -13.57 -20.74 10.86
N ASN A 52 -13.48 -20.66 12.19
CA ASN A 52 -14.60 -20.22 13.00
C ASN A 52 -15.06 -18.79 12.61
N PRO A 53 -16.32 -18.42 12.91
CA PRO A 53 -16.83 -17.09 12.58
C PRO A 53 -15.99 -15.92 13.13
N GLY A 54 -15.42 -16.05 14.34
CA GLY A 54 -14.61 -14.99 14.95
C GLY A 54 -13.32 -14.66 14.17
N VAL A 55 -12.73 -15.63 13.47
CA VAL A 55 -11.60 -15.38 12.57
C VAL A 55 -12.04 -14.53 11.38
N TRP A 56 -13.24 -14.76 10.85
CA TRP A 56 -13.78 -13.97 9.74
C TRP A 56 -14.07 -12.55 10.14
N GLU A 57 -14.74 -12.36 11.27
CA GLU A 57 -15.03 -11.03 11.84
C GLU A 57 -13.75 -10.22 12.03
N ARG A 58 -12.72 -10.82 12.62
CA ARG A 58 -11.41 -10.16 12.82
C ARG A 58 -10.74 -9.74 11.51
N LEU A 59 -10.86 -10.53 10.44
CA LEU A 59 -10.21 -10.22 9.16
C LEU A 59 -10.86 -9.04 8.43
N ILE A 60 -12.14 -8.79 8.66
CA ILE A 60 -12.92 -7.77 7.95
C ILE A 60 -13.20 -6.51 8.78
N GLN A 61 -12.91 -6.56 10.07
CA GLN A 61 -13.13 -5.44 10.99
C GLN A 61 -11.88 -4.54 11.05
N PRO A 62 -11.97 -3.28 10.58
CA PRO A 62 -10.85 -2.35 10.69
C PRO A 62 -10.60 -1.91 12.14
N GLU A 63 -9.33 -1.82 12.53
CA GLU A 63 -8.90 -1.08 13.73
C GLU A 63 -8.91 0.45 13.50
N GLU A 64 -8.78 1.26 14.57
CA GLU A 64 -8.96 2.73 14.56
C GLU A 64 -8.09 3.47 13.50
N LYS A 65 -6.95 2.90 13.12
CA LYS A 65 -6.01 3.46 12.12
C LYS A 65 -5.71 2.47 11.01
N GLU A 66 -6.69 1.69 10.62
CA GLU A 66 -6.54 0.65 9.61
C GLU A 66 -7.69 0.74 8.62
N ALA A 67 -7.35 0.62 7.34
CA ALA A 67 -8.32 0.38 6.29
C ALA A 67 -8.23 -1.08 5.89
N VAL A 68 -9.37 -1.78 5.86
CA VAL A 68 -9.47 -3.15 5.33
C VAL A 68 -10.13 -3.09 3.97
N TYR A 69 -9.55 -3.80 3.01
CA TYR A 69 -10.01 -3.87 1.63
C TYR A 69 -10.32 -5.31 1.24
N GLY A 70 -11.38 -5.48 0.46
CA GLY A 70 -11.83 -6.77 -0.04
C GLY A 70 -11.98 -6.75 -1.55
N TYR A 71 -11.52 -7.82 -2.19
CA TYR A 71 -11.62 -8.01 -3.64
C TYR A 71 -12.11 -9.42 -3.94
N LEU A 72 -12.93 -9.53 -4.98
CA LEU A 72 -13.26 -10.79 -5.62
C LEU A 72 -12.36 -10.99 -6.86
N ILE A 73 -11.95 -12.23 -7.06
CA ILE A 73 -11.11 -12.65 -8.17
C ILE A 73 -11.93 -13.50 -9.13
N GLY A 74 -11.86 -13.20 -10.43
CA GLY A 74 -12.47 -14.01 -11.49
C GLY A 74 -13.74 -13.40 -12.07
N ASN A 75 -14.67 -14.25 -12.50
CA ASN A 75 -15.93 -13.80 -13.10
C ASN A 75 -16.79 -13.07 -12.05
N PRO A 76 -17.30 -11.86 -12.32
CA PRO A 76 -18.18 -11.12 -11.39
C PRO A 76 -19.42 -11.90 -10.92
N ASP A 77 -20.03 -12.67 -11.82
CA ASP A 77 -21.24 -13.46 -11.55
C ASP A 77 -20.91 -14.78 -10.84
N GLN A 78 -19.65 -15.23 -10.94
CA GLN A 78 -19.17 -16.46 -10.34
C GLN A 78 -17.70 -16.32 -9.92
N PRO A 79 -17.43 -15.62 -8.80
CA PRO A 79 -16.07 -15.40 -8.34
C PRO A 79 -15.41 -16.72 -7.97
N GLN A 80 -14.09 -16.77 -8.15
CA GLN A 80 -13.27 -17.97 -8.00
C GLN A 80 -12.33 -17.86 -6.80
N GLY A 81 -12.16 -16.65 -6.27
CA GLY A 81 -11.30 -16.38 -5.12
C GLY A 81 -11.52 -14.98 -4.57
N TYR A 82 -10.77 -14.65 -3.54
CA TYR A 82 -10.86 -13.37 -2.87
C TYR A 82 -9.50 -12.91 -2.33
N ILE A 83 -9.38 -11.60 -2.10
CA ILE A 83 -8.28 -10.98 -1.35
C ILE A 83 -8.91 -10.15 -0.24
N ILE A 84 -8.44 -10.35 0.99
CA ILE A 84 -8.67 -9.42 2.09
C ILE A 84 -7.28 -8.93 2.50
N PHE A 85 -7.07 -7.62 2.48
CA PHE A 85 -5.83 -7.03 2.98
C PHE A 85 -6.15 -5.82 3.83
N SER A 86 -5.31 -5.60 4.84
CA SER A 86 -5.42 -4.44 5.71
C SER A 86 -4.19 -3.55 5.58
N GLN A 87 -4.41 -2.25 5.70
CA GLN A 87 -3.39 -1.24 5.54
C GLN A 87 -3.50 -0.22 6.68
N HIS A 88 -2.44 -0.10 7.46
CA HIS A 88 -2.35 0.95 8.47
C HIS A 88 -2.30 2.32 7.81
N LEU A 89 -3.19 3.20 8.24
CA LEU A 89 -3.17 4.61 7.89
C LEU A 89 -1.97 5.24 8.60
N GLN A 90 -1.03 5.77 7.82
CA GLN A 90 0.19 6.34 8.38
C GLN A 90 -0.13 7.67 9.07
N ALA A 91 0.26 7.80 10.34
CA ALA A 91 0.02 9.00 11.15
C ALA A 91 0.73 10.26 10.63
N ASN A 92 1.68 10.12 9.69
CA ASN A 92 2.43 11.20 9.06
C ASN A 92 1.80 11.68 7.74
N ASN A 93 0.69 11.08 7.29
CA ASN A 93 -0.01 11.46 6.07
C ASN A 93 -1.11 12.48 6.36
N ASP A 94 -0.71 13.60 6.97
CA ASP A 94 -1.60 14.70 7.32
C ASP A 94 -0.83 16.04 7.25
N LYS A 95 -1.50 17.13 7.55
CA LYS A 95 -0.92 18.47 7.61
C LYS A 95 -0.31 18.71 8.98
N PHE A 96 0.85 19.36 8.97
CA PHE A 96 1.56 19.76 10.17
C PHE A 96 2.01 21.21 10.08
N ILE A 97 2.01 21.89 11.22
CA ILE A 97 2.63 23.20 11.40
C ILE A 97 3.94 22.98 12.14
N LEU A 98 5.05 23.32 11.49
CA LEU A 98 6.37 23.38 12.10
C LEU A 98 6.65 24.83 12.52
N SER A 99 6.85 25.05 13.83
CA SER A 99 7.25 26.34 14.38
C SER A 99 8.69 26.24 14.87
N VAL A 100 9.58 27.11 14.36
CA VAL A 100 10.99 27.11 14.74
C VAL A 100 11.37 28.48 15.31
N ALA A 101 11.90 28.49 16.54
CA ALA A 101 12.36 29.71 17.20
C ALA A 101 13.51 29.38 18.15
N ASN A 102 14.56 30.22 18.13
CA ASN A 102 15.72 30.12 19.04
C ASN A 102 16.34 28.70 19.08
N GLY A 103 16.47 28.04 17.92
CA GLY A 103 17.02 26.69 17.80
C GLY A 103 16.09 25.56 18.28
N ASN A 104 14.86 25.87 18.69
CA ASN A 104 13.86 24.89 19.10
C ASN A 104 12.77 24.76 18.04
N ALA A 105 12.23 23.55 17.91
CA ALA A 105 11.14 23.23 17.00
C ALA A 105 9.95 22.63 17.75
N GLU A 106 8.73 23.06 17.40
CA GLU A 106 7.47 22.48 17.86
C GLU A 106 6.64 22.08 16.63
N VAL A 107 6.01 20.90 16.70
CA VAL A 107 5.13 20.39 15.65
C VAL A 107 3.72 20.22 16.19
N LYS A 108 2.73 20.73 15.46
CA LYS A 108 1.30 20.57 15.74
C LYS A 108 0.59 20.06 14.49
N GLN A 109 -0.42 19.20 14.67
CA GLN A 109 -1.29 18.79 13.57
C GLN A 109 -2.12 19.98 13.06
N GLY A 110 -2.35 20.03 11.76
CA GLY A 110 -3.15 21.05 11.07
C GLY A 110 -2.33 21.96 10.15
N GLY A 111 -2.87 23.15 9.89
CA GLY A 111 -2.29 24.11 8.95
C GLY A 111 -2.83 23.97 7.54
N LYS A 112 -2.29 24.78 6.63
CA LYS A 112 -2.81 24.93 5.26
C LYS A 112 -2.25 23.90 4.27
N GLY A 113 -1.07 23.36 4.54
CA GLY A 113 -0.35 22.48 3.61
C GLY A 113 0.32 23.26 2.47
N GLU A 114 0.92 24.42 2.79
CA GLU A 114 1.59 25.30 1.80
C GLU A 114 2.93 24.77 1.30
N LEU A 115 3.45 23.70 1.92
CA LEU A 115 4.58 22.91 1.49
C LEU A 115 4.21 21.43 1.62
N GLN A 116 4.26 20.71 0.51
CA GLN A 116 3.79 19.33 0.36
C GLN A 116 4.93 18.49 -0.19
N LEU A 117 5.15 17.34 0.41
CA LEU A 117 6.19 16.38 0.04
C LEU A 117 5.82 15.01 0.60
N ASP A 118 6.38 13.95 0.02
CA ASP A 118 6.27 12.60 0.58
C ASP A 118 7.28 12.39 1.71
N ILE A 119 7.19 11.26 2.39
CA ILE A 119 8.10 10.94 3.51
C ILE A 119 9.58 10.87 3.09
N THR A 120 9.85 10.54 1.82
CA THR A 120 11.22 10.48 1.28
C THR A 120 11.77 11.88 0.99
N GLY A 121 10.93 12.78 0.49
CA GLY A 121 11.23 14.20 0.36
C GLY A 121 11.51 14.83 1.73
N LEU A 122 10.73 14.47 2.76
CA LEU A 122 10.94 14.94 4.12
C LEU A 122 12.29 14.47 4.66
N ALA A 123 12.60 13.18 4.50
CA ALA A 123 13.88 12.63 4.94
C ALA A 123 15.07 13.32 4.27
N SER A 124 14.97 13.57 2.96
CA SER A 124 16.01 14.26 2.18
C SER A 124 16.20 15.71 2.61
N LEU A 125 15.09 16.40 2.89
CA LEU A 125 15.10 17.78 3.38
C LEU A 125 15.68 17.86 4.80
N TYR A 126 15.21 17.00 5.70
CA TYR A 126 15.61 16.98 7.11
C TYR A 126 17.10 16.70 7.27
N THR A 127 17.65 15.79 6.47
CA THR A 127 19.08 15.45 6.51
C THR A 127 19.97 16.48 5.82
N GLY A 128 19.39 17.46 5.11
CA GLY A 128 20.16 18.41 4.30
C GLY A 128 20.77 17.80 3.03
N LEU A 129 20.34 16.60 2.61
CA LEU A 129 20.81 15.96 1.38
C LEU A 129 20.42 16.78 0.14
N PHE A 130 19.21 17.35 0.14
CA PHE A 130 18.73 18.24 -0.91
C PHE A 130 18.10 19.50 -0.32
N THR A 131 18.34 20.63 -0.98
CA THR A 131 17.67 21.89 -0.64
C THR A 131 16.19 21.83 -1.06
N PRO A 132 15.31 22.65 -0.45
CA PRO A 132 13.91 22.75 -0.88
C PRO A 132 13.76 23.05 -2.38
N HIS A 133 14.64 23.89 -2.93
CA HIS A 133 14.63 24.23 -4.36
C HIS A 133 14.96 23.02 -5.25
N ASN A 134 15.96 22.22 -4.87
CA ASN A 134 16.32 21.00 -5.61
C ASN A 134 15.17 19.99 -5.60
N LEU A 135 14.50 19.82 -4.46
CA LEU A 135 13.33 18.94 -4.34
C LEU A 135 12.14 19.44 -5.17
N LYS A 136 11.92 20.77 -5.25
CA LYS A 136 10.87 21.36 -6.10
C LYS A 136 11.13 21.10 -7.58
N LEU A 137 12.37 21.32 -8.04
CA LEU A 137 12.76 21.01 -9.42
C LEU A 137 12.65 19.52 -9.76
N ALA A 138 12.91 18.64 -8.81
CA ALA A 138 12.78 17.19 -8.98
C ALA A 138 11.32 16.68 -8.89
N GLY A 139 10.34 17.56 -8.68
CA GLY A 139 8.94 17.17 -8.49
C GLY A 139 8.68 16.39 -7.19
N LYS A 140 9.57 16.54 -6.20
CA LYS A 140 9.49 15.89 -4.88
C LYS A 140 8.98 16.81 -3.77
N LEU A 141 8.80 18.09 -4.09
CA LEU A 141 8.25 19.10 -3.20
C LEU A 141 7.39 20.06 -4.00
N ASP A 142 6.16 20.29 -3.57
CA ASP A 142 5.34 21.40 -4.04
C ASP A 142 5.19 22.42 -2.92
N ALA A 143 5.31 23.71 -3.23
CA ALA A 143 5.20 24.76 -2.23
C ALA A 143 4.91 26.12 -2.83
N THR A 144 4.22 26.96 -2.05
CA THR A 144 4.18 28.40 -2.28
C THR A 144 5.58 29.00 -2.14
N ASP A 145 5.83 30.14 -2.78
CA ASP A 145 7.15 30.78 -2.72
C ASP A 145 7.53 31.20 -1.30
N THR A 146 6.55 31.64 -0.51
CA THR A 146 6.75 31.98 0.92
C THR A 146 7.14 30.76 1.74
N ALA A 147 6.49 29.61 1.54
CA ALA A 147 6.81 28.39 2.26
C ALA A 147 8.16 27.80 1.83
N LEU A 148 8.50 27.90 0.55
CA LEU A 148 9.80 27.47 0.03
C LEU A 148 10.97 28.28 0.63
N LEU A 149 10.80 29.60 0.74
CA LEU A 149 11.78 30.49 1.39
C LEU A 149 11.93 30.17 2.88
N ALA A 150 10.82 29.99 3.60
CA ALA A 150 10.85 29.63 5.01
C ALA A 150 11.53 28.27 5.24
N ALA A 151 11.23 27.26 4.42
CA ALA A 151 11.89 25.96 4.49
C ALA A 151 13.40 26.06 4.21
N THR A 152 13.81 26.93 3.28
CA THR A 152 15.23 27.15 2.97
C THR A 152 15.97 27.73 4.17
N GLN A 153 15.33 28.61 4.95
CA GLN A 153 15.89 29.17 6.17
C GLN A 153 15.95 28.14 7.31
N ILE A 154 14.90 27.34 7.48
CA ILE A 154 14.78 26.36 8.57
C ILE A 154 15.74 25.19 8.38
N PHE A 155 15.85 24.66 7.15
CA PHE A 155 16.61 23.45 6.85
C PHE A 155 17.99 23.75 6.25
N ALA A 156 18.51 24.96 6.40
CA ALA A 156 19.87 25.29 6.00
C ALA A 156 20.87 24.50 6.86
N SER A 157 21.46 23.45 6.30
CA SER A 157 22.45 22.59 6.94
C SER A 157 23.62 22.31 5.99
N PRO A 158 24.86 22.13 6.49
CA PRO A 158 25.91 21.51 5.71
C PRO A 158 25.49 20.10 5.25
N SER A 159 26.08 19.64 4.15
CA SER A 159 25.80 18.31 3.60
C SER A 159 26.05 17.22 4.64
N PRO A 160 25.13 16.26 4.81
CA PRO A 160 25.32 15.17 5.77
C PRO A 160 26.50 14.29 5.37
N TRP A 161 27.31 13.87 6.34
CA TRP A 161 28.41 12.92 6.17
C TRP A 161 28.56 12.05 7.44
N MET A 162 29.08 10.83 7.28
CA MET A 162 29.37 9.90 8.38
C MET A 162 30.67 9.14 8.05
N ALA A 163 31.59 9.02 9.02
CA ALA A 163 32.88 8.34 8.84
C ALA A 163 32.82 6.83 9.11
N ASP A 164 31.86 6.41 9.93
CA ASP A 164 31.71 5.02 10.35
C ASP A 164 31.00 4.18 9.28
N PHE A 165 31.34 2.90 9.22
CA PHE A 165 30.68 1.87 8.43
C PHE A 165 30.36 0.67 9.34
N PHE A 166 29.17 0.10 9.24
CA PHE A 166 28.65 -0.96 10.12
C PHE A 166 28.11 -2.15 9.32
#